data_AF-A0A1E3K3C3-F1
#
_entry.id   AF-A0A1E3K3C3-F1
#
_cell.length_a   1.000
_cell.length_b   1.000
_cell.length_c   1.000
_cell.angle_alpha   90.00
_cell.angle_beta   90.00
_cell.angle_gamma   90.00
#
_symmetry.space_group_name_H-M   'P 1'
#
loop_
_entity.id
_entity.type
_entity.pdbx_description
1 polymer ?
#
loop_
_entity_poly.entity_id
_entity_poly.type
_entity_poly.pdbx_seq_one_letter_code
_entity_poly.pdbx_strand_id
1 'polypeptide(L)'
;MSTKDPTRAQAKTLIPHITNPDFGKSLNEYGKEGELKATWLGHASVLVEFPTVPSSSSGPTGLMSTSTAGAQSVQGGGKRGVRVLFDPVLGEGMAFWGLGPKRESSNPCKIPSLPQIDIIAISHNHYDHLDLPTLSSVFASQKETYGSEPVLFLPLNNRHVVSGLGLGGGKEGGGGGRGEGKVIELNWWEGRRVVVDGVGEVEMTCTPCQHTSARYPWDRDKSLWSSWVAKDVGPGVTNPTSVFFGGDTGYCALHSHPNPFHLPPPLSLPYCPAFKDIGDKLGPFTLGLIPIGAYFPTESG
;
A
#
# COMPACT_ATOMS: atom_id res chain seq x y z
N MET A 1 -11.77 -29.23 -15.49
CA MET A 1 -10.42 -29.49 -16.03
C MET A 1 -9.42 -29.13 -14.95
N SER A 2 -8.83 -30.14 -14.31
CA SER A 2 -7.83 -29.97 -13.25
C SER A 2 -6.46 -30.01 -13.91
N THR A 3 -5.95 -28.84 -14.30
CA THR A 3 -4.54 -28.69 -14.65
C THR A 3 -3.77 -28.59 -13.34
N LYS A 4 -3.27 -29.73 -12.86
CA LYS A 4 -2.26 -29.79 -11.80
C LYS A 4 -1.02 -29.08 -12.33
N ASP A 5 -0.91 -27.78 -12.06
CA ASP A 5 0.31 -27.02 -12.26
C ASP A 5 1.44 -27.75 -11.49
N PRO A 6 2.42 -28.34 -12.19
CA PRO A 6 3.49 -29.09 -11.54
C PRO A 6 4.35 -28.22 -10.63
N THR A 7 4.33 -26.89 -10.81
CA THR A 7 5.04 -25.94 -9.94
C THR A 7 4.38 -25.81 -8.57
N ARG A 8 3.07 -26.06 -8.43
CA ARG A 8 2.37 -25.95 -7.14
C ARG A 8 2.85 -26.98 -6.12
N ALA A 9 3.22 -28.19 -6.58
CA ALA A 9 3.81 -29.20 -5.73
C ALA A 9 5.23 -28.82 -5.27
N GLN A 10 5.99 -28.14 -6.13
CA GLN A 10 7.34 -27.66 -5.84
C GLN A 10 7.34 -26.37 -5.00
N ALA A 11 6.30 -25.54 -5.10
CA ALA A 11 6.18 -24.29 -4.36
C ALA A 11 6.29 -24.52 -2.85
N LYS A 12 5.68 -25.57 -2.30
CA LYS A 12 5.80 -25.89 -0.86
C LYS A 12 7.22 -26.21 -0.39
N THR A 13 8.06 -26.72 -1.28
CA THR A 13 9.47 -27.00 -1.00
C THR A 13 10.41 -25.84 -1.36
N LEU A 14 9.93 -24.88 -2.16
CA LEU A 14 10.69 -23.72 -2.64
C LEU A 14 10.33 -22.42 -1.90
N ILE A 15 9.19 -22.38 -1.18
CA ILE A 15 8.84 -21.25 -0.32
C ILE A 15 9.93 -21.16 0.75
N PRO A 16 10.73 -20.08 0.77
CA PRO A 16 11.83 -19.93 1.72
C PRO A 16 11.30 -20.02 3.14
N HIS A 17 12.18 -20.42 4.08
CA HIS A 17 11.87 -20.36 5.51
C HIS A 17 11.27 -18.99 5.84
N ILE A 18 10.01 -19.00 6.26
CA ILE A 18 9.29 -17.79 6.63
C ILE A 18 9.79 -17.40 8.02
N THR A 19 10.76 -16.49 8.05
CA THR A 19 11.30 -15.96 9.30
C THR A 19 10.38 -14.89 9.84
N ASN A 20 10.20 -14.85 11.15
CA ASN A 20 9.56 -13.71 11.80
C ASN A 20 10.35 -12.44 11.47
N PRO A 21 9.72 -11.41 10.86
CA PRO A 21 10.39 -10.17 10.57
C PRO A 21 10.76 -9.47 11.87
N ASP A 22 11.96 -8.94 11.92
CA ASP A 22 12.41 -8.08 13.02
C ASP A 22 12.18 -6.59 12.72
N PHE A 23 11.59 -6.29 11.54
CA PHE A 23 11.30 -4.96 11.03
C PHE A 23 12.53 -4.06 10.95
N GLY A 24 13.68 -4.64 10.59
CA GLY A 24 14.93 -3.91 10.42
C GLY A 24 15.67 -3.66 11.73
N LYS A 25 15.33 -4.36 12.82
CA LYS A 25 16.11 -4.30 14.07
C LYS A 25 17.54 -4.79 13.88
N SER A 26 17.74 -5.94 13.22
CA SER A 26 19.08 -6.43 12.84
C SER A 26 19.76 -5.55 11.81
N LEU A 27 19.00 -4.88 10.94
CA LEU A 27 19.55 -3.86 10.05
C LEU A 27 20.03 -2.63 10.81
N ASN A 28 19.64 -2.39 12.07
CA ASN A 28 20.30 -1.35 12.86
C ASN A 28 21.69 -1.80 13.37
N GLU A 29 22.01 -3.10 13.30
CA GLU A 29 23.34 -3.65 13.62
C GLU A 29 24.29 -3.68 12.40
N TYR A 30 23.75 -3.71 11.17
CA TYR A 30 24.54 -3.81 9.91
C TYR A 30 24.24 -2.73 8.85
N GLY A 31 23.13 -2.01 8.97
CA GLY A 31 22.64 -0.97 8.07
C GLY A 31 22.78 0.42 8.69
N LYS A 32 22.81 1.44 7.84
CA LYS A 32 23.08 2.82 8.28
C LYS A 32 21.79 3.49 8.72
N GLU A 33 21.86 4.25 9.82
CA GLU A 33 20.81 5.19 10.20
C GLU A 33 20.50 6.11 9.00
N GLY A 34 19.21 6.28 8.67
CA GLY A 34 18.79 7.07 7.50
C GLY A 34 18.58 6.31 6.18
N GLU A 35 18.55 4.97 6.19
CA GLU A 35 18.19 4.18 4.99
C GLU A 35 16.70 3.80 4.96
N LEU A 36 16.16 3.63 3.74
CA LEU A 36 14.82 3.09 3.49
C LEU A 36 14.80 1.60 3.82
N LYS A 37 13.79 1.15 4.58
CA LYS A 37 13.62 -0.27 4.92
C LYS A 37 12.33 -0.79 4.32
N ALA A 38 12.36 -1.97 3.72
CA ALA A 38 11.18 -2.65 3.21
C ALA A 38 11.11 -4.08 3.78
N THR A 39 9.95 -4.44 4.33
CA THR A 39 9.65 -5.77 4.84
C THR A 39 8.49 -6.36 4.04
N TRP A 40 8.77 -7.42 3.27
CA TRP A 40 7.73 -8.14 2.55
C TRP A 40 6.97 -9.06 3.50
N LEU A 41 5.65 -8.89 3.58
CA LEU A 41 4.75 -9.67 4.43
C LEU A 41 3.97 -10.74 3.64
N GLY A 42 4.37 -10.96 2.38
CA GLY A 42 3.77 -11.92 1.45
C GLY A 42 2.66 -11.33 0.58
N HIS A 43 2.45 -11.92 -0.60
CA HIS A 43 1.57 -11.35 -1.65
C HIS A 43 1.98 -9.90 -1.98
N ALA A 44 1.03 -8.97 -2.06
CA ALA A 44 1.26 -7.54 -2.24
C ALA A 44 1.53 -6.78 -0.93
N SER A 45 1.48 -7.46 0.23
CA SER A 45 1.65 -6.82 1.53
C SER A 45 3.11 -6.46 1.79
N VAL A 46 3.43 -5.17 1.82
CA VAL A 46 4.78 -4.67 2.09
C VAL A 46 4.71 -3.53 3.10
N LEU A 47 5.49 -3.64 4.17
CA LEU A 47 5.72 -2.53 5.10
C LEU A 47 7.01 -1.80 4.70
N VAL A 48 6.91 -0.49 4.51
CA VAL A 48 8.05 0.38 4.22
C VAL A 48 8.24 1.37 5.37
N GLU A 49 9.46 1.51 5.87
CA GLU A 49 9.88 2.56 6.80
C GLU A 49 10.82 3.51 6.07
N PHE A 50 10.42 4.77 5.93
CA PHE A 50 11.24 5.83 5.37
C PHE A 50 12.45 6.15 6.27
N PRO A 51 13.49 6.80 5.73
CA PRO A 51 14.60 7.30 6.52
C PRO A 51 14.17 8.11 7.75
N THR A 52 14.93 7.99 8.84
CA THR A 52 14.80 8.86 10.00
C THR A 52 15.30 10.26 9.68
N VAL A 53 14.51 11.30 9.95
CA VAL A 53 15.01 12.67 9.88
C VAL A 53 15.97 12.90 11.07
N PRO A 54 17.20 13.40 10.83
CA PRO A 54 18.09 13.79 11.93
C PRO A 54 17.40 14.88 12.76
N SER A 55 17.29 14.68 14.07
CA SER A 55 16.75 15.71 14.96
C SER A 55 17.66 16.94 14.90
N SER A 56 17.23 18.03 14.26
CA SER A 56 17.84 19.33 14.51
C SER A 56 17.62 19.66 15.98
N SER A 57 18.69 19.99 16.69
CA SER A 57 18.71 20.31 18.11
C SER A 57 17.59 21.26 18.54
N SER A 58 17.04 20.97 19.72
CA SER A 58 16.10 21.78 20.50
C SER A 58 16.24 23.29 20.32
N GLY A 59 15.32 23.89 19.57
CA GLY A 59 14.96 25.31 19.64
C GLY A 59 13.61 25.49 20.33
N PRO A 60 13.30 26.65 20.94
CA PRO A 60 12.17 26.78 21.84
C PRO A 60 10.84 26.54 21.13
N THR A 61 9.97 25.79 21.81
CA THR A 61 8.55 25.61 21.48
C THR A 61 7.88 26.97 21.32
N GLY A 62 7.56 27.32 20.06
CA GLY A 62 6.91 28.57 19.71
C GLY A 62 6.27 28.47 18.32
N LEU A 63 5.08 27.87 18.29
CA LEU A 63 3.97 28.09 17.37
C LEU A 63 4.25 28.80 16.03
N MET A 64 4.02 28.08 14.92
CA MET A 64 3.10 28.49 13.83
C MET A 64 2.85 27.26 12.93
N SER A 65 1.74 26.57 13.19
CA SER A 65 1.12 25.67 12.21
C SER A 65 0.65 26.53 11.04
N THR A 66 1.44 26.58 9.98
CA THR A 66 0.94 27.05 8.69
C THR A 66 0.12 25.90 8.12
N SER A 67 -1.20 26.03 8.23
CA SER A 67 -2.12 25.09 7.60
C SER A 67 -1.98 25.21 6.08
N THR A 68 -1.11 24.37 5.52
CA THR A 68 -1.21 24.05 4.10
C THR A 68 -2.53 23.31 3.95
N ALA A 69 -3.47 23.90 3.20
CA ALA A 69 -4.78 23.31 3.01
C ALA A 69 -4.65 21.87 2.50
N GLY A 70 -5.09 20.89 3.31
CA GLY A 70 -5.10 19.47 2.95
C GLY A 70 -3.87 18.66 3.38
N ALA A 71 -3.23 18.91 4.52
CA ALA A 71 -2.28 17.96 5.12
C ALA A 71 -2.94 17.18 6.28
N GLN A 72 -2.77 15.85 6.31
CA GLN A 72 -3.29 14.97 7.37
C GLN A 72 -2.25 14.82 8.48
N SER A 73 -2.60 15.05 9.74
CA SER A 73 -1.70 14.84 10.89
C SER A 73 -1.97 13.51 11.61
N VAL A 74 -0.90 12.85 12.07
CA VAL A 74 -0.91 11.59 12.84
C VAL A 74 0.05 11.70 14.02
N GLN A 75 -0.34 11.17 15.19
CA GLN A 75 0.52 11.14 16.36
C GLN A 75 1.66 10.11 16.19
N GLY A 76 2.92 10.56 16.27
CA GLY A 76 4.11 9.72 16.19
C GLY A 76 4.80 9.47 17.53
N GLY A 77 5.73 8.51 17.53
CA GLY A 77 6.64 8.23 18.66
C GLY A 77 7.88 7.43 18.22
N GLY A 78 9.06 7.83 18.71
CA GLY A 78 10.32 7.09 18.58
C GLY A 78 11.31 7.60 17.51
N LYS A 79 12.57 7.14 17.57
CA LYS A 79 13.61 7.37 16.55
C LYS A 79 13.42 6.42 15.35
N ARG A 80 12.43 6.71 14.51
CA ARG A 80 12.12 5.97 13.28
C ARG A 80 11.64 6.94 12.19
N GLY A 81 11.58 6.51 10.94
CA GLY A 81 10.86 7.25 9.91
C GLY A 81 9.38 6.85 9.83
N VAL A 82 8.67 7.52 8.92
CA VAL A 82 7.25 7.27 8.63
C VAL A 82 7.10 5.87 8.03
N ARG A 83 6.06 5.15 8.46
CA ARG A 83 5.79 3.78 8.02
C ARG A 83 4.52 3.67 7.19
N VAL A 84 4.67 3.12 5.99
CA VAL A 84 3.59 2.88 5.03
C VAL A 84 3.40 1.38 4.81
N LEU A 85 2.20 0.88 5.04
CA LEU A 85 1.81 -0.50 4.79
C LEU A 85 0.92 -0.58 3.56
N PHE A 86 1.40 -1.24 2.51
CA PHE A 86 0.66 -1.42 1.26
C PHE A 86 -0.12 -2.74 1.28
N ASP A 87 -1.36 -2.73 0.76
CA ASP A 87 -2.23 -3.90 0.54
C ASP A 87 -2.12 -5.00 1.61
N PRO A 88 -2.39 -4.70 2.89
CA PRO A 88 -2.22 -5.67 3.96
C PRO A 88 -3.27 -6.79 3.88
N VAL A 89 -2.78 -8.01 3.65
CA VAL A 89 -3.54 -9.25 3.70
C VAL A 89 -2.76 -10.23 4.57
N LEU A 90 -3.18 -10.34 5.83
CA LEU A 90 -2.55 -11.15 6.87
C LEU A 90 -3.53 -12.21 7.42
N GLY A 91 -4.61 -12.49 6.68
CA GLY A 91 -5.49 -13.64 6.92
C GLY A 91 -4.95 -14.93 6.29
N GLU A 92 -5.45 -16.08 6.73
CA GLU A 92 -5.06 -17.41 6.19
C GLU A 92 -5.79 -17.76 4.87
N GLY A 93 -6.85 -17.04 4.51
CA GLY A 93 -7.60 -17.27 3.28
C GLY A 93 -8.11 -15.97 2.66
N MET A 94 -8.23 -15.96 1.34
CA MET A 94 -8.83 -14.86 0.56
C MET A 94 -10.27 -15.26 0.30
N ALA A 95 -11.27 -14.59 0.89
CA ALA A 95 -12.64 -15.03 0.66
C ALA A 95 -13.75 -14.02 0.94
N PHE A 96 -14.77 -14.08 0.09
CA PHE A 96 -16.15 -13.77 0.43
C PHE A 96 -16.73 -14.98 1.21
N TRP A 97 -17.13 -14.79 2.47
CA TRP A 97 -17.80 -15.84 3.27
C TRP A 97 -16.99 -17.14 3.46
N GLY A 98 -15.65 -17.07 3.44
CA GLY A 98 -14.79 -18.27 3.54
C GLY A 98 -14.68 -19.10 2.25
N LEU A 99 -15.33 -18.67 1.16
CA LEU A 99 -15.17 -19.23 -0.18
C LEU A 99 -14.16 -18.41 -0.99
N GLY A 100 -13.02 -19.01 -1.29
CA GLY A 100 -11.98 -18.41 -2.14
C GLY A 100 -10.63 -19.10 -1.95
N PRO A 101 -9.59 -18.63 -2.68
CA PRO A 101 -8.29 -19.26 -2.64
C PRO A 101 -7.67 -19.16 -1.24
N LYS A 102 -7.08 -20.25 -0.77
CA LYS A 102 -6.33 -20.28 0.48
C LYS A 102 -4.91 -19.82 0.22
N ARG A 103 -4.33 -19.11 1.19
CA ARG A 103 -2.91 -18.78 1.14
C ARG A 103 -2.09 -20.08 1.22
N GLU A 104 -1.13 -20.25 0.31
CA GLU A 104 -0.26 -21.43 0.32
C GLU A 104 0.95 -21.25 1.25
N SER A 105 1.37 -20.01 1.51
CA SER A 105 2.40 -19.65 2.48
C SER A 105 1.79 -19.32 3.85
N SER A 106 2.51 -19.56 4.94
CA SER A 106 2.11 -18.99 6.24
C SER A 106 2.33 -17.47 6.28
N ASN A 107 1.62 -16.78 7.17
CA ASN A 107 1.90 -15.37 7.43
C ASN A 107 3.27 -15.25 8.11
N PRO A 108 4.10 -14.26 7.74
CA PRO A 108 5.42 -14.08 8.35
C PRO A 108 5.35 -13.53 9.77
N CYS A 109 4.25 -12.89 10.15
CA CYS A 109 4.06 -12.36 11.49
C CYS A 109 2.57 -12.35 11.88
N LYS A 110 2.30 -12.17 13.17
CA LYS A 110 0.94 -11.91 13.66
C LYS A 110 0.67 -10.40 13.65
N ILE A 111 -0.58 -9.99 13.49
CA ILE A 111 -0.97 -8.57 13.50
C ILE A 111 -0.46 -7.84 14.76
N PRO A 112 -0.57 -8.38 16.00
CA PRO A 112 -0.03 -7.72 17.20
C PRO A 112 1.49 -7.55 17.24
N SER A 113 2.23 -8.24 16.37
CA SER A 113 3.68 -8.07 16.26
C SER A 113 4.10 -7.02 15.23
N LEU A 114 3.16 -6.47 14.46
CA LEU A 114 3.45 -5.37 13.56
C LEU A 114 3.92 -4.16 14.36
N PRO A 115 4.93 -3.42 13.85
CA PRO A 115 5.37 -2.20 14.50
C PRO A 115 4.29 -1.11 14.31
N GLN A 116 4.49 0.09 14.89
CA GLN A 116 3.56 1.20 14.66
C GLN A 116 3.47 1.52 13.16
N ILE A 117 2.26 1.63 12.61
CA ILE A 117 1.96 1.95 11.22
C ILE A 117 1.30 3.33 11.19
N ASP A 118 1.79 4.22 10.33
CA ASP A 118 1.23 5.58 10.21
C ASP A 118 0.25 5.68 9.03
N ILE A 119 0.54 4.97 7.95
CA ILE A 119 -0.22 5.01 6.70
C ILE A 119 -0.49 3.59 6.22
N ILE A 120 -1.73 3.32 5.80
CA ILE A 120 -2.09 2.14 5.02
C ILE A 120 -2.55 2.62 3.65
N ALA A 121 -2.04 2.03 2.56
CA ALA A 121 -2.46 2.36 1.20
C ALA A 121 -2.98 1.11 0.48
N ILE A 122 -4.18 1.20 -0.06
CA ILE A 122 -4.84 0.13 -0.80
C ILE A 122 -4.82 0.45 -2.30
N SER A 123 -4.39 -0.48 -3.14
CA SER A 123 -4.37 -0.31 -4.60
C SER A 123 -5.74 -0.47 -5.24
N HIS A 124 -6.56 -1.43 -4.81
CA HIS A 124 -7.89 -1.69 -5.37
C HIS A 124 -8.73 -2.60 -4.46
N ASN A 125 -10.01 -2.81 -4.80
CA ASN A 125 -10.96 -3.51 -3.94
C ASN A 125 -11.00 -5.03 -4.07
N HIS A 126 -10.12 -5.69 -4.82
CA HIS A 126 -10.12 -7.16 -4.83
C HIS A 126 -9.82 -7.72 -3.43
N TYR A 127 -10.32 -8.92 -3.15
CA TYR A 127 -10.25 -9.53 -1.82
C TYR A 127 -8.83 -9.79 -1.34
N ASP A 128 -7.89 -9.97 -2.25
CA ASP A 128 -6.48 -10.23 -2.01
C ASP A 128 -5.62 -8.96 -1.90
N HIS A 129 -6.23 -7.77 -1.96
CA HIS A 129 -5.58 -6.48 -1.74
C HIS A 129 -6.30 -5.62 -0.69
N LEU A 130 -7.63 -5.75 -0.58
CA LEU A 130 -8.48 -5.09 0.42
C LEU A 130 -9.15 -6.13 1.33
N ASP A 131 -8.41 -6.66 2.29
CA ASP A 131 -8.92 -7.65 3.25
C ASP A 131 -9.52 -6.97 4.51
N LEU A 132 -10.85 -6.99 4.63
CA LEU A 132 -11.55 -6.29 5.73
C LEU A 132 -11.23 -6.85 7.11
N PRO A 133 -11.15 -8.18 7.32
CA PRO A 133 -10.66 -8.75 8.57
C PRO A 133 -9.26 -8.25 8.95
N THR A 134 -8.29 -8.29 8.02
CA THR A 134 -6.95 -7.76 8.27
C THR A 134 -6.99 -6.28 8.63
N LEU A 135 -7.70 -5.45 7.85
CA LEU A 135 -7.81 -4.02 8.14
C LEU A 135 -8.41 -3.76 9.53
N SER A 136 -9.54 -4.40 9.86
CA SER A 136 -10.18 -4.25 11.17
C SER A 136 -9.24 -4.63 12.31
N SER A 137 -8.53 -5.76 12.17
CA SER A 137 -7.59 -6.23 13.19
C SER A 137 -6.35 -5.36 13.31
N VAL A 138 -5.80 -4.85 12.20
CA VAL A 138 -4.66 -3.93 12.22
C VAL A 138 -5.05 -2.63 12.91
N PHE A 139 -6.17 -2.01 12.55
CA PHE A 139 -6.63 -0.78 13.19
C PHE A 139 -6.85 -0.95 14.70
N ALA A 140 -7.53 -2.03 15.11
CA ALA A 140 -7.73 -2.33 16.52
C ALA A 140 -6.40 -2.54 17.27
N SER A 141 -5.50 -3.36 16.71
CA SER A 141 -4.19 -3.64 17.32
C SER A 141 -3.32 -2.40 17.43
N GLN A 142 -3.31 -1.52 16.42
CA GLN A 142 -2.54 -0.28 16.42
C GLN A 142 -3.06 0.69 17.48
N LYS A 143 -4.39 0.83 17.58
CA LYS A 143 -5.04 1.66 18.61
C LYS A 143 -4.73 1.15 20.01
N GLU A 144 -4.83 -0.16 20.23
CA GLU A 144 -4.56 -0.79 21.52
C GLU A 144 -3.09 -0.68 21.93
N THR A 145 -2.16 -0.91 21.00
CA THR A 145 -0.72 -1.00 21.28
C THR A 145 -0.03 0.36 21.29
N TYR A 146 -0.42 1.26 20.38
CA TYR A 146 0.27 2.53 20.14
C TYR A 146 -0.60 3.77 20.41
N GLY A 147 -1.85 3.59 20.85
CA GLY A 147 -2.78 4.69 21.12
C GLY A 147 -3.20 5.50 19.88
N SER A 148 -2.79 5.06 18.68
CA SER A 148 -3.00 5.74 17.41
C SER A 148 -3.46 4.75 16.35
N GLU A 149 -4.21 5.26 15.37
CA GLU A 149 -4.63 4.45 14.21
C GLU A 149 -4.02 5.07 12.96
N PRO A 150 -3.66 4.25 11.96
CA PRO A 150 -3.12 4.74 10.71
C PRO A 150 -4.14 5.53 9.90
N VAL A 151 -3.64 6.33 8.96
CA VAL A 151 -4.44 6.93 7.88
C VAL A 151 -4.58 5.91 6.76
N LEU A 152 -5.80 5.62 6.35
CA LEU A 152 -6.14 4.73 5.26
C LEU A 152 -6.31 5.52 3.96
N PHE A 153 -5.48 5.19 2.98
CA PHE A 153 -5.56 5.69 1.61
C PHE A 153 -6.25 4.66 0.72
N LEU A 154 -7.24 5.13 -0.02
CA LEU A 154 -8.01 4.36 -0.97
C LEU A 154 -8.04 5.08 -2.33
N PRO A 155 -8.13 4.35 -3.45
CA PRO A 155 -8.47 4.94 -4.72
C PRO A 155 -9.94 5.40 -4.68
N LEU A 156 -10.29 6.35 -5.54
CA LEU A 156 -11.64 6.92 -5.61
C LEU A 156 -12.77 5.87 -5.64
N ASN A 157 -13.82 6.12 -4.87
CA ASN A 157 -15.03 5.30 -4.76
C ASN A 157 -14.83 3.90 -4.13
N ASN A 158 -13.83 3.72 -3.27
CA ASN A 158 -13.62 2.47 -2.51
C ASN A 158 -14.06 2.58 -1.03
N ARG A 159 -14.36 3.77 -0.51
CA ARG A 159 -14.75 3.97 0.91
C ARG A 159 -15.98 3.16 1.31
N HIS A 160 -16.92 2.96 0.38
CA HIS A 160 -18.11 2.16 0.63
C HIS A 160 -17.77 0.74 1.12
N VAL A 161 -16.66 0.15 0.67
CA VAL A 161 -16.22 -1.19 1.06
C VAL A 161 -15.78 -1.27 2.53
N VAL A 162 -15.23 -0.18 3.08
CA VAL A 162 -14.73 -0.11 4.46
C VAL A 162 -15.67 0.60 5.43
N SER A 163 -16.77 1.19 4.93
CA SER A 163 -17.73 1.97 5.72
C SER A 163 -18.27 1.26 6.96
N GLY A 164 -18.52 -0.06 6.85
CA GLY A 164 -19.03 -0.88 7.94
C GLY A 164 -18.02 -1.21 9.05
N LEU A 165 -16.73 -0.90 8.85
CA LEU A 165 -15.68 -1.19 9.83
C LEU A 165 -15.54 -0.10 10.91
N GLY A 166 -16.20 1.04 10.76
CA GLY A 166 -16.09 2.16 11.70
C GLY A 166 -14.68 2.75 11.78
N LEU A 167 -13.86 2.58 10.74
CA LEU A 167 -12.50 3.10 10.71
C LEU A 167 -12.54 4.63 10.71
N GLY A 168 -11.69 5.23 11.53
CA GLY A 168 -11.35 6.64 11.40
C GLY A 168 -12.26 7.64 12.10
N GLY A 169 -13.13 7.21 13.03
CA GLY A 169 -13.69 7.94 14.20
C GLY A 169 -14.31 9.35 14.03
N GLY A 170 -14.16 10.00 12.88
CA GLY A 170 -14.68 11.31 12.55
C GLY A 170 -16.05 11.15 11.93
N LYS A 171 -17.05 11.85 12.48
CA LYS A 171 -18.35 12.00 11.82
C LYS A 171 -18.13 12.61 10.44
N GLU A 172 -18.85 12.11 9.43
CA GLU A 172 -19.03 12.84 8.18
C GLU A 172 -19.57 14.24 8.52
N GLY A 173 -18.76 15.26 8.23
CA GLY A 173 -19.15 16.64 8.40
C GLY A 173 -20.16 17.05 7.34
N GLY A 174 -21.42 16.65 7.51
CA GLY A 174 -22.54 17.44 7.03
C GLY A 174 -22.51 18.80 7.75
N GLY A 175 -21.91 19.80 7.11
CA GLY A 175 -21.88 21.18 7.57
C GLY A 175 -20.81 21.51 8.61
N GLY A 176 -19.75 22.21 8.18
CA GLY A 176 -19.19 23.32 8.95
C GLY A 176 -18.11 23.09 10.01
N GLY A 177 -17.46 21.92 10.11
CA GLY A 177 -16.34 21.72 11.07
C GLY A 177 -15.35 20.64 10.64
N ARG A 178 -14.11 21.03 10.31
CA ARG A 178 -13.02 20.17 9.81
C ARG A 178 -12.45 19.25 10.90
N GLY A 179 -12.91 18.01 10.93
CA GLY A 179 -12.05 16.87 11.28
C GLY A 179 -11.82 16.07 10.00
N GLU A 180 -10.62 16.08 9.44
CA GLU A 180 -10.30 15.24 8.28
C GLU A 180 -10.28 13.78 8.74
N GLY A 181 -11.27 12.99 8.30
CA GLY A 181 -11.39 11.58 8.66
C GLY A 181 -10.15 10.79 8.24
N LYS A 182 -9.83 9.72 8.98
CA LYS A 182 -8.63 8.90 8.69
C LYS A 182 -8.73 8.06 7.42
N VAL A 183 -9.79 8.19 6.63
CA VAL A 183 -9.99 7.48 5.36
C VAL A 183 -10.00 8.49 4.23
N ILE A 184 -8.96 8.46 3.40
CA ILE A 184 -8.73 9.41 2.31
C ILE A 184 -8.91 8.67 0.97
N GLU A 185 -9.84 9.15 0.16
CA GLU A 185 -10.03 8.68 -1.22
C GLU A 185 -9.39 9.67 -2.17
N LEU A 186 -8.62 9.16 -3.14
CA LEU A 186 -7.94 9.97 -4.14
C LEU A 186 -8.18 9.43 -5.55
N ASN A 187 -8.41 10.33 -6.50
CA ASN A 187 -8.34 10.04 -7.92
C ASN A 187 -6.89 9.97 -8.39
N TRP A 188 -6.64 9.42 -9.58
CA TRP A 188 -5.30 9.43 -10.15
C TRP A 188 -4.75 10.85 -10.26
N TRP A 189 -3.46 10.97 -9.97
CA TRP A 189 -2.67 12.19 -9.89
C TRP A 189 -3.00 13.12 -8.73
N GLU A 190 -3.97 12.77 -7.88
CA GLU A 190 -4.18 13.47 -6.63
C GLU A 190 -3.19 13.00 -5.57
N GLY A 191 -2.72 13.96 -4.77
CA GLY A 191 -1.77 13.75 -3.70
C GLY A 191 -2.29 14.25 -2.36
N ARG A 192 -1.77 13.67 -1.29
CA ARG A 192 -2.02 14.10 0.08
C ARG A 192 -0.77 13.95 0.91
N ARG A 193 -0.41 15.02 1.60
CA ARG A 193 0.66 15.00 2.59
C ARG A 193 0.14 14.44 3.92
N VAL A 194 0.92 13.55 4.52
CA VAL A 194 0.75 13.05 5.88
C VAL A 194 1.93 13.51 6.73
N VAL A 195 1.63 14.23 7.79
CA VAL A 195 2.60 14.70 8.80
C VAL A 195 2.47 13.79 10.02
N VAL A 196 3.55 13.12 10.39
CA VAL A 196 3.60 12.29 11.60
C VAL A 196 4.42 13.03 12.65
N ASP A 197 3.75 13.51 13.70
CA ASP A 197 4.33 14.40 14.69
C ASP A 197 5.58 13.79 15.34
N GLY A 198 6.70 14.50 15.25
CA GLY A 198 8.00 14.07 15.78
C GLY A 198 8.68 12.94 14.99
N VAL A 199 8.14 12.54 13.83
CA VAL A 199 8.67 11.44 13.00
C VAL A 199 9.07 11.93 11.60
N GLY A 200 8.18 12.59 10.86
CA GLY A 200 8.47 13.05 9.49
C GLY A 200 7.22 13.34 8.65
N GLU A 201 7.41 13.60 7.36
CA GLU A 201 6.33 13.90 6.41
C GLU A 201 6.45 13.04 5.16
N VAL A 202 5.36 12.40 4.75
CA VAL A 202 5.29 11.62 3.50
C VAL A 202 4.15 12.16 2.64
N GLU A 203 4.43 12.41 1.37
CA GLU A 203 3.43 12.68 0.35
C GLU A 203 3.01 11.36 -0.32
N MET A 204 1.72 11.05 -0.22
CA MET A 204 1.09 9.93 -0.90
C MET A 204 0.42 10.44 -2.17
N THR A 205 0.76 9.89 -3.33
CA THR A 205 0.12 10.21 -4.62
C THR A 205 -0.54 8.96 -5.18
N CYS A 206 -1.83 9.04 -5.49
CA CYS A 206 -2.57 8.00 -6.18
C CYS A 206 -2.21 8.05 -7.67
N THR A 207 -1.70 6.97 -8.25
CA THR A 207 -1.21 6.96 -9.64
C THR A 207 -1.92 5.90 -10.49
N PRO A 208 -2.00 6.06 -11.82
CA PRO A 208 -2.64 5.07 -12.67
C PRO A 208 -1.94 3.70 -12.66
N CYS A 209 -2.70 2.64 -12.89
CA CYS A 209 -2.17 1.34 -13.32
C CYS A 209 -3.17 0.63 -14.24
N GLN A 210 -2.76 -0.47 -14.88
CA GLN A 210 -3.62 -1.23 -15.78
C GLN A 210 -4.20 -2.45 -15.05
N HIS A 211 -5.40 -2.29 -14.49
CA HIS A 211 -6.13 -3.37 -13.81
C HIS A 211 -7.64 -3.18 -13.90
N THR A 212 -8.40 -3.90 -13.08
CA THR A 212 -9.84 -3.76 -12.91
C THR A 212 -10.22 -3.76 -11.42
N SER A 213 -11.45 -3.39 -11.11
CA SER A 213 -12.01 -3.51 -9.75
C SER A 213 -13.26 -4.38 -9.75
N ALA A 214 -13.50 -5.11 -8.66
CA ALA A 214 -14.73 -5.87 -8.41
C ALA A 214 -14.78 -6.33 -6.94
N ARG A 215 -15.88 -6.06 -6.25
CA ARG A 215 -16.08 -6.49 -4.86
C ARG A 215 -17.37 -7.26 -4.67
N TYR A 216 -18.44 -6.83 -5.30
CA TYR A 216 -19.78 -7.37 -5.18
C TYR A 216 -20.31 -7.82 -6.55
N PRO A 217 -21.41 -8.59 -6.60
CA PRO A 217 -22.08 -8.83 -7.87
C PRO A 217 -22.40 -7.50 -8.58
N TRP A 218 -22.09 -7.42 -9.88
CA TRP A 218 -22.42 -6.29 -10.76
C TRP A 218 -21.72 -4.96 -10.44
N ASP A 219 -20.60 -4.96 -9.72
CA ASP A 219 -19.85 -3.74 -9.39
C ASP A 219 -18.50 -3.60 -10.12
N ARG A 220 -18.25 -4.46 -11.11
CA ARG A 220 -17.01 -4.43 -11.89
C ARG A 220 -16.75 -3.03 -12.46
N ASP A 221 -15.54 -2.54 -12.25
CA ASP A 221 -15.02 -1.26 -12.71
C ASP A 221 -15.82 -0.03 -12.24
N LYS A 222 -16.63 -0.18 -11.17
CA LYS A 222 -17.32 0.95 -10.53
C LYS A 222 -16.45 1.69 -9.50
N SER A 223 -15.36 1.08 -9.06
CA SER A 223 -14.37 1.71 -8.15
C SER A 223 -13.03 1.87 -8.85
N LEU A 224 -12.26 2.88 -8.48
CA LEU A 224 -10.94 3.08 -9.08
C LEU A 224 -9.96 2.01 -8.55
N TRP A 225 -9.00 1.62 -9.39
CA TRP A 225 -7.79 0.89 -9.02
C TRP A 225 -6.59 1.82 -9.22
N SER A 226 -5.50 1.62 -8.49
CA SER A 226 -4.34 2.52 -8.58
C SER A 226 -3.03 1.81 -8.24
N SER A 227 -1.96 2.41 -8.73
CA SER A 227 -0.66 2.33 -8.08
C SER A 227 -0.52 3.47 -7.06
N TRP A 228 0.56 3.45 -6.29
CA TRP A 228 0.87 4.50 -5.31
C TRP A 228 2.31 4.96 -5.41
N VAL A 229 2.54 6.26 -5.27
CA VAL A 229 3.86 6.83 -4.98
C VAL A 229 3.84 7.38 -3.56
N ALA A 230 4.82 6.98 -2.75
CA ALA A 230 5.08 7.55 -1.43
C ALA A 230 6.43 8.25 -1.46
N LYS A 231 6.49 9.52 -1.06
CA LYS A 231 7.71 10.34 -1.14
C LYS A 231 7.97 11.02 0.20
N ASP A 232 9.19 10.89 0.71
CA ASP A 232 9.63 11.66 1.87
C ASP A 232 9.73 13.14 1.50
N VAL A 233 8.93 13.96 2.16
CA VAL A 233 8.86 15.42 1.96
C VAL A 233 9.13 16.16 3.26
N GLY A 234 9.78 15.48 4.21
CA GLY A 234 10.14 16.04 5.52
C GLY A 234 10.97 17.33 5.41
N PRO A 235 10.86 18.24 6.39
CA PRO A 235 11.67 19.45 6.42
C PRO A 235 13.18 19.13 6.32
N GLY A 236 13.87 19.79 5.38
CA GLY A 236 15.31 19.61 5.17
C GLY A 236 15.69 18.46 4.22
N VAL A 237 14.73 17.68 3.73
CA VAL A 237 14.97 16.64 2.71
C VAL A 237 15.23 17.30 1.35
N THR A 238 16.45 17.10 0.82
CA THR A 238 16.87 17.65 -0.48
C THR A 238 16.88 16.61 -1.60
N ASN A 239 17.16 15.35 -1.26
CA ASN A 239 17.09 14.20 -2.16
C ASN A 239 16.05 13.21 -1.60
N PRO A 240 14.77 13.43 -1.92
CA PRO A 240 13.68 12.69 -1.29
C PRO A 240 13.73 11.22 -1.67
N THR A 241 13.72 10.36 -0.65
CA THR A 241 13.46 8.94 -0.83
C THR A 241 12.04 8.75 -1.33
N SER A 242 11.86 7.90 -2.33
CA SER A 242 10.56 7.67 -2.96
C SER A 242 10.35 6.20 -3.29
N VAL A 243 9.13 5.74 -3.07
CA VAL A 243 8.70 4.36 -3.28
C VAL A 243 7.55 4.36 -4.27
N PHE A 244 7.67 3.57 -5.33
CA PHE A 244 6.57 3.25 -6.22
C PHE A 244 6.02 1.86 -5.88
N PHE A 245 4.73 1.78 -5.60
CA PHE A 245 3.99 0.54 -5.40
C PHE A 245 3.02 0.33 -6.55
N GLY A 246 3.25 -0.70 -7.37
CA GLY A 246 2.53 -0.88 -8.63
C GLY A 246 1.06 -1.30 -8.48
N GLY A 247 0.64 -1.75 -7.30
CA GLY A 247 -0.60 -2.52 -7.16
C GLY A 247 -0.55 -3.76 -8.05
N ASP A 248 -1.71 -4.21 -8.50
CA ASP A 248 -1.77 -5.14 -9.63
C ASP A 248 -1.73 -4.37 -10.94
N THR A 249 -0.84 -4.75 -11.84
CA THR A 249 -0.71 -4.13 -13.16
C THR A 249 0.09 -4.99 -14.12
N GLY A 250 -0.19 -4.86 -15.42
CA GLY A 250 0.61 -5.46 -16.49
C GLY A 250 1.57 -4.46 -17.13
N TYR A 251 2.76 -4.90 -17.53
CA TYR A 251 3.73 -4.06 -18.25
C TYR A 251 3.30 -3.75 -19.69
N CYS A 252 2.65 -4.71 -20.35
CA CYS A 252 2.14 -4.54 -21.71
C CYS A 252 0.78 -3.82 -21.68
N ALA A 253 0.63 -2.80 -22.52
CA ALA A 253 -0.64 -2.13 -22.77
C ALA A 253 -1.59 -3.07 -23.51
N LEU A 254 -2.65 -3.49 -22.82
CA LEU A 254 -3.78 -4.17 -23.44
C LEU A 254 -4.74 -3.09 -23.94
N HIS A 255 -4.58 -2.70 -25.20
CA HIS A 255 -5.64 -1.99 -25.90
C HIS A 255 -6.81 -2.95 -26.09
N SER A 256 -8.04 -2.43 -26.15
CA SER A 256 -9.26 -3.19 -26.45
C SER A 256 -9.05 -4.02 -27.72
N HIS A 257 -8.62 -5.27 -27.57
CA HIS A 257 -8.37 -6.14 -28.71
C HIS A 257 -9.72 -6.73 -29.14
N PRO A 258 -10.05 -6.74 -30.45
CA PRO A 258 -11.34 -7.25 -30.92
C PRO A 258 -11.57 -8.73 -30.55
N ASN A 259 -10.50 -9.47 -30.24
CA ASN A 259 -10.58 -10.79 -29.62
C ASN A 259 -9.72 -10.82 -28.33
N PRO A 260 -10.32 -10.70 -27.12
CA PRO A 260 -9.60 -10.74 -25.86
C PRO A 260 -9.03 -12.13 -25.53
N PHE A 261 -9.42 -13.16 -26.29
CA PHE A 261 -8.90 -14.52 -26.15
C PHE A 261 -7.76 -14.84 -27.13
N HIS A 262 -7.40 -13.92 -28.03
CA HIS A 262 -6.26 -14.06 -28.94
C HIS A 262 -5.50 -12.74 -28.94
N LEU A 263 -4.66 -12.56 -27.92
CA LEU A 263 -3.72 -11.46 -27.86
C LEU A 263 -2.46 -11.83 -28.64
N PRO A 264 -1.81 -10.88 -29.34
CA PRO A 264 -0.52 -11.12 -29.93
C PRO A 264 0.53 -11.40 -28.83
N PRO A 265 1.66 -12.03 -29.14
CA PRO A 265 2.68 -12.39 -28.15
C PRO A 265 3.10 -11.15 -27.33
N PRO A 266 3.34 -11.25 -26.01
CA PRO A 266 3.61 -10.11 -25.14
C PRO A 266 4.72 -9.18 -25.64
N LEU A 267 5.76 -9.72 -26.29
CA LEU A 267 6.89 -8.95 -26.83
C LEU A 267 6.53 -8.01 -27.99
N SER A 268 5.33 -8.16 -28.58
CA SER A 268 4.84 -7.30 -29.67
C SER A 268 3.86 -6.21 -29.21
N LEU A 269 3.45 -6.24 -27.93
CA LEU A 269 2.54 -5.26 -27.38
C LEU A 269 3.31 -3.99 -26.96
N PRO A 270 2.70 -2.79 -27.13
CA PRO A 270 3.27 -1.58 -26.58
C PRO A 270 3.34 -1.67 -25.05
N TYR A 271 4.23 -0.91 -24.43
CA TYR A 271 4.28 -0.79 -22.96
C TYR A 271 3.12 0.06 -22.44
N CYS A 272 2.65 -0.23 -21.23
CA CYS A 272 1.67 0.59 -20.53
C CYS A 272 2.26 2.01 -20.33
N PRO A 273 1.65 3.06 -20.92
CA PRO A 273 2.21 4.41 -20.88
C PRO A 273 2.25 4.99 -19.46
N ALA A 274 1.39 4.50 -18.57
CA ALA A 274 1.33 4.92 -17.17
C ALA A 274 2.70 4.83 -16.48
N PHE A 275 3.50 3.78 -16.72
CA PHE A 275 4.83 3.67 -16.10
C PHE A 275 5.75 4.82 -16.50
N LYS A 276 5.72 5.21 -17.79
CA LYS A 276 6.53 6.32 -18.28
C LYS A 276 6.02 7.64 -17.72
N ASP A 277 4.71 7.87 -17.76
CA ASP A 277 4.10 9.10 -17.24
C ASP A 277 4.39 9.30 -15.75
N ILE A 278 4.34 8.23 -14.96
CA ILE A 278 4.67 8.24 -13.53
C ILE A 278 6.16 8.52 -13.33
N GLY A 279 7.04 7.87 -14.09
CA GLY A 279 8.48 8.11 -14.03
C GLY A 279 8.87 9.55 -14.40
N ASP A 280 8.27 10.10 -15.44
CA ASP A 280 8.52 11.48 -15.90
C ASP A 280 8.02 12.53 -14.89
N LYS A 281 6.87 12.29 -14.24
CA LYS A 281 6.24 13.27 -13.34
C LYS A 281 6.74 13.20 -11.89
N LEU A 282 6.99 11.99 -11.39
CA LEU A 282 7.19 11.74 -9.95
C LEU A 282 8.54 11.09 -9.64
N GLY A 283 9.24 10.57 -10.64
CA GLY A 283 10.56 9.98 -10.50
C GLY A 283 11.67 11.01 -10.24
N PRO A 284 12.91 10.55 -10.01
CA PRO A 284 13.30 9.14 -9.92
C PRO A 284 12.77 8.44 -8.65
N PHE A 285 12.69 7.11 -8.69
CA PHE A 285 12.28 6.27 -7.55
C PHE A 285 13.47 5.60 -6.87
N THR A 286 13.48 5.58 -5.54
CA THR A 286 14.47 4.82 -4.75
C THR A 286 14.14 3.32 -4.75
N LEU A 287 12.86 2.97 -4.66
CA LEU A 287 12.39 1.59 -4.61
C LEU A 287 11.13 1.41 -5.47
N GLY A 288 11.09 0.34 -6.26
CA GLY A 288 9.90 -0.10 -6.99
C GLY A 288 9.42 -1.46 -6.46
N LEU A 289 8.14 -1.53 -6.07
CA LEU A 289 7.45 -2.74 -5.63
C LEU A 289 6.49 -3.17 -6.73
N ILE A 290 6.88 -4.17 -7.53
CA ILE A 290 6.21 -4.55 -8.78
C ILE A 290 5.70 -5.99 -8.67
N PRO A 291 4.44 -6.27 -9.07
CA PRO A 291 3.92 -7.64 -9.12
C PRO A 291 4.65 -8.45 -10.21
N ILE A 292 4.99 -9.70 -9.89
CA ILE A 292 5.66 -10.64 -10.81
C ILE A 292 4.90 -11.97 -10.96
N GLY A 293 3.73 -12.11 -10.32
CA GLY A 293 2.92 -13.33 -10.33
C GLY A 293 1.62 -13.17 -11.13
N ALA A 294 0.75 -14.20 -11.09
CA ALA A 294 -0.59 -14.19 -11.69
C ALA A 294 -0.67 -13.82 -13.19
N TYR A 295 0.34 -14.19 -13.98
CA TYR A 295 0.45 -13.85 -15.41
C TYR A 295 0.10 -15.02 -16.37
N PHE A 296 -0.21 -16.22 -15.86
CA PHE A 296 -0.52 -17.41 -16.67
C PHE A 296 -2.03 -17.69 -16.73
N PRO A 297 -2.58 -18.19 -17.87
CA PRO A 297 -1.91 -18.52 -19.13
C PRO A 297 -1.57 -17.29 -19.97
N THR A 298 -0.35 -17.24 -20.51
CA THR A 298 0.07 -16.21 -21.46
C THR A 298 -0.37 -16.51 -22.90
N GLU A 299 -0.80 -17.74 -23.18
CA GLU A 299 -1.34 -18.19 -24.47
C GLU A 299 -2.41 -19.27 -24.24
N SER A 300 -3.59 -19.14 -24.86
CA SER A 300 -4.40 -20.30 -25.22
C SER A 300 -3.70 -20.97 -26.40
N GLY A 301 -3.30 -22.23 -26.24
CA GLY A 301 -2.75 -23.03 -27.34
C GLY A 301 -3.72 -23.24 -28.50
#